data_AF-A0A6S7LNH1-F1
#
_entry.id   AF-A0A6S7LNH1-F1
#
_cell.length_a   1.000
_cell.length_b   1.000
_cell.length_c   1.000
_cell.angle_alpha   90.00
_cell.angle_beta   90.00
_cell.angle_gamma   90.00
#
_symmetry.space_group_name_H-M   'P 1'
#
loop_
_entity.id
_entity.type
_entity.pdbx_description
1 polymer ?
#
loop_
_entity_poly.entity_id
_entity_poly.type
_entity_poly.pdbx_seq_one_letter_code
_entity_poly.pdbx_strand_id
1 'polypeptide(L)'
;MDKVLRPERLETDPNSSTAATEWQHWKRTFENFLSVLPRERLDKFGVLTNFVSPTVFQYIEDSEDYTAAIAILEALFVKPTNEIYARHLLATSAKRRDISRKSVGEKQLSSP
;
A
#
# COMPACT_ATOMS: atom_id res chain seq x y z
N MET A 1 -10.31 5.00 -29.40
CA MET A 1 -10.05 3.55 -29.19
C MET A 1 -9.90 3.39 -27.70
N ASP A 2 -11.01 3.46 -26.98
CA ASP A 2 -11.02 3.49 -25.52
C ASP A 2 -11.02 2.05 -25.02
N LYS A 3 -9.89 1.37 -25.23
CA LYS A 3 -9.61 0.10 -24.55
C LYS A 3 -9.33 0.43 -23.10
N VAL A 4 -10.39 0.60 -22.32
CA VAL A 4 -10.26 0.71 -20.88
C VAL A 4 -9.62 -0.57 -20.38
N LEU A 5 -8.44 -0.43 -19.77
CA LEU A 5 -7.69 -1.55 -19.25
C LEU A 5 -8.50 -2.18 -18.12
N ARG A 6 -8.82 -3.46 -18.28
CA ARG A 6 -9.40 -4.27 -17.21
C ARG A 6 -8.37 -4.30 -16.06
N PRO A 7 -8.74 -3.89 -14.84
CA PRO A 7 -7.81 -3.94 -13.72
C PRO A 7 -7.40 -5.39 -13.45
N GLU A 8 -6.14 -5.58 -13.06
CA GLU A 8 -5.68 -6.85 -12.54
C GLU A 8 -6.27 -7.11 -11.14
N ARG A 9 -6.17 -8.35 -10.66
CA ARG A 9 -6.63 -8.68 -9.31
C ARG A 9 -5.72 -8.03 -8.27
N LEU A 10 -6.28 -7.41 -7.25
CA LEU A 10 -5.52 -6.82 -6.15
C LEU A 10 -4.98 -7.93 -5.22
N GLU A 11 -3.67 -8.15 -5.28
CA GLU A 11 -2.95 -9.16 -4.49
C GLU A 11 -1.86 -8.56 -3.59
N THR A 12 -1.84 -7.24 -3.45
CA THR A 12 -0.85 -6.50 -2.69
C THR A 12 -0.86 -6.88 -1.21
N ASP A 13 0.31 -7.14 -0.64
CA ASP A 13 0.51 -7.31 0.80
C ASP A 13 0.47 -5.92 1.49
N PRO A 14 -0.43 -5.68 2.47
CA PRO A 14 -0.48 -4.42 3.22
C PRO A 14 0.85 -4.03 3.90
N ASN A 15 1.72 -4.99 4.19
CA ASN A 15 3.02 -4.77 4.83
C ASN A 15 4.14 -4.43 3.83
N SER A 16 3.89 -4.52 2.52
CA SER A 16 4.87 -4.16 1.51
C SER A 16 5.18 -2.66 1.53
N SER A 17 6.43 -2.29 1.23
CA SER A 17 6.83 -0.89 1.08
C SER A 17 6.16 -0.21 -0.11
N THR A 18 5.69 -0.98 -1.09
CA THR A 18 4.98 -0.51 -2.30
C THR A 18 3.46 -0.57 -2.14
N ALA A 19 2.95 -1.01 -0.99
CA ALA A 19 1.53 -1.32 -0.82
C ALA A 19 0.62 -0.12 -1.10
N ALA A 20 0.96 1.04 -0.54
CA ALA A 20 0.21 2.27 -0.76
C ALA A 20 0.20 2.70 -2.24
N THR A 21 1.34 2.61 -2.94
CA THR A 21 1.45 3.00 -4.35
C THR A 21 0.69 2.04 -5.26
N GLU A 22 0.75 0.73 -5.00
CA GLU A 22 0.02 -0.29 -5.75
C GLU A 22 -1.49 -0.13 -5.55
N TRP A 23 -1.94 0.07 -4.30
CA TRP A 23 -3.34 0.34 -3.99
C TRP A 23 -3.88 1.58 -4.72
N GLN A 24 -3.14 2.70 -4.70
CA GLN A 24 -3.58 3.94 -5.36
C GLN A 24 -3.68 3.78 -6.89
N HIS A 25 -2.69 3.11 -7.50
CA HIS A 25 -2.70 2.83 -8.93
C HIS A 25 -3.86 1.88 -9.30
N TRP A 26 -4.05 0.82 -8.52
CA TRP A 26 -5.12 -0.15 -8.71
C TRP A 26 -6.51 0.50 -8.56
N LYS A 27 -6.73 1.27 -7.50
CA LYS A 27 -7.99 2.00 -7.24
C LYS A 27 -8.34 2.92 -8.41
N ARG A 28 -7.36 3.68 -8.91
CA ARG A 28 -7.56 4.56 -10.08
C ARG A 28 -7.98 3.78 -11.33
N THR A 29 -7.33 2.65 -11.59
CA THR A 29 -7.63 1.80 -12.74
C THR A 29 -9.02 1.17 -12.60
N PHE A 30 -9.37 0.72 -11.41
CA PHE A 30 -10.68 0.16 -11.09
C PHE A 30 -11.81 1.19 -11.23
N GLU A 31 -11.63 2.42 -10.75
CA GLU A 31 -12.60 3.51 -10.93
C GLU A 31 -12.82 3.86 -12.41
N ASN A 32 -11.73 3.91 -13.19
CA ASN A 32 -11.81 4.12 -14.64
C ASN A 32 -12.60 2.97 -15.32
N PHE A 33 -12.36 1.73 -14.91
CA PHE A 33 -13.11 0.57 -15.39
C PHE A 33 -14.59 0.65 -15.03
N LEU A 34 -14.94 0.98 -13.77
CA LEU A 34 -16.33 1.18 -13.37
C LEU A 34 -17.02 2.29 -14.17
N SER A 35 -16.28 3.34 -14.56
CA SER A 35 -16.85 4.49 -15.28
C SER A 35 -17.39 4.14 -16.67
N VAL A 36 -16.86 3.09 -17.31
CA VAL A 36 -17.25 2.63 -18.65
C VAL A 36 -18.23 1.47 -18.64
N LEU A 37 -18.51 0.89 -17.47
CA LEU A 37 -19.51 -0.16 -17.36
C LEU A 37 -20.93 0.43 -17.41
N PRO A 38 -21.90 -0.31 -17.99
CA PRO A 38 -23.31 0.11 -18.00
C PRO A 38 -23.83 0.31 -16.57
N ARG A 39 -24.29 1.52 -16.25
CA ARG A 39 -24.63 1.91 -14.87
C ARG A 39 -25.94 1.32 -14.36
N GLU A 40 -26.87 0.94 -15.24
CA GLU A 40 -28.27 0.68 -14.87
C GLU A 40 -28.48 -0.50 -13.91
N ARG A 41 -27.51 -1.39 -13.71
CA ARG A 41 -27.56 -2.48 -12.70
C ARG A 41 -26.18 -2.87 -12.18
N LEU A 42 -25.25 -1.93 -12.13
CA LEU A 42 -23.88 -2.25 -11.75
C LEU A 42 -23.76 -2.46 -10.24
N ASP A 43 -23.69 -3.72 -9.82
CA ASP A 43 -23.27 -4.07 -8.46
C ASP A 43 -21.77 -3.80 -8.31
N LYS A 44 -21.43 -2.59 -7.85
CA LYS A 44 -20.03 -2.18 -7.65
C LYS A 44 -19.32 -3.03 -6.61
N PHE A 45 -20.03 -3.50 -5.58
CA PHE A 45 -19.44 -4.33 -4.55
C PHE A 45 -19.15 -5.73 -5.09
N GLY A 46 -20.11 -6.35 -5.77
CA GLY A 46 -19.89 -7.62 -6.46
C GLY A 46 -18.80 -7.54 -7.53
N VAL A 47 -18.65 -6.42 -8.23
CA VAL A 47 -17.50 -6.22 -9.13
C VAL A 47 -16.21 -6.10 -8.33
N LEU A 48 -16.17 -5.33 -7.25
CA LEU A 48 -14.99 -5.20 -6.38
C LEU A 48 -14.51 -6.57 -5.87
N THR A 49 -15.41 -7.42 -5.36
CA THR A 49 -15.05 -8.74 -4.80
C THR A 49 -14.42 -9.66 -5.85
N ASN A 50 -14.82 -9.55 -7.12
CA ASN A 50 -14.23 -10.31 -8.22
C ASN A 50 -12.80 -9.87 -8.59
N PHE A 51 -12.40 -8.65 -8.24
CA PHE A 51 -11.09 -8.08 -8.58
C PHE A 51 -10.17 -7.93 -7.36
N VAL A 52 -10.50 -8.55 -6.23
CA VAL A 52 -9.60 -8.66 -5.07
C VAL A 52 -9.20 -10.11 -4.85
N SER A 53 -8.01 -10.35 -4.31
CA SER A 53 -7.58 -11.67 -3.86
C SER A 53 -8.37 -12.13 -2.61
N PRO A 54 -8.45 -13.44 -2.33
CA PRO A 54 -9.10 -13.95 -1.11
C PRO A 54 -8.52 -13.33 0.18
N THR A 55 -7.21 -13.12 0.22
CA THR A 55 -6.51 -12.47 1.34
C THR A 55 -6.93 -11.01 1.52
N VAL A 56 -7.29 -10.30 0.46
CA VAL A 56 -7.79 -8.93 0.58
C VAL A 56 -9.29 -8.92 0.88
N PHE A 57 -10.04 -9.89 0.34
CA PHE A 57 -11.47 -10.03 0.58
C PHE A 57 -11.81 -10.22 2.06
N GLN A 58 -11.00 -10.96 2.83
CA GLN A 58 -11.23 -11.17 4.29
C GLN A 58 -11.39 -9.86 5.08
N TYR A 59 -10.80 -8.74 4.61
CA TYR A 59 -10.90 -7.46 5.29
C TYR A 59 -12.21 -6.71 4.98
N ILE A 60 -12.88 -7.08 3.90
CA ILE A 60 -14.11 -6.43 3.42
C ILE A 60 -15.31 -7.40 3.37
N GLU A 61 -15.16 -8.63 3.87
CA GLU A 61 -16.22 -9.65 3.81
C GLU A 61 -17.47 -9.24 4.61
N ASP A 62 -17.26 -8.53 5.72
CA ASP A 62 -18.32 -7.98 6.58
C ASP A 62 -18.88 -6.65 6.05
N SER A 63 -18.39 -6.15 4.92
CA SER A 63 -18.85 -4.88 4.34
C SER A 63 -20.07 -5.11 3.45
N GLU A 64 -21.17 -4.42 3.74
CA GLU A 64 -22.38 -4.49 2.92
C GLU A 64 -22.34 -3.53 1.72
N ASP A 65 -21.48 -2.51 1.78
CA ASP A 65 -21.42 -1.43 0.81
C ASP A 65 -20.05 -1.27 0.16
N TYR A 66 -20.06 -0.89 -1.12
CA TYR A 66 -18.84 -0.53 -1.86
C TYR A 66 -18.04 0.59 -1.16
N THR A 67 -18.72 1.62 -0.68
CA THR A 67 -18.07 2.78 -0.04
C THR A 67 -17.37 2.38 1.25
N ALA A 68 -18.00 1.52 2.06
CA ALA A 68 -17.41 1.01 3.30
C ALA A 68 -16.20 0.12 2.99
N ALA A 69 -16.31 -0.77 2.01
CA ALA A 69 -15.21 -1.64 1.59
C ALA A 69 -13.99 -0.84 1.10
N ILE A 70 -14.19 0.19 0.26
CA ILE A 70 -13.10 1.06 -0.20
C ILE A 70 -12.45 1.82 0.97
N ALA A 71 -13.23 2.30 1.94
CA ALA A 71 -12.69 2.98 3.11
C ALA A 71 -11.82 2.05 3.97
N ILE A 72 -12.24 0.79 4.15
CA ILE A 72 -11.45 -0.22 4.87
C ILE A 72 -10.14 -0.50 4.13
N LEU A 73 -10.19 -0.74 2.82
CA LEU A 73 -8.99 -1.02 2.02
C LEU A 73 -8.04 0.19 1.99
N GLU A 74 -8.56 1.40 1.90
CA GLU A 74 -7.74 2.62 1.96
C GLU A 74 -7.08 2.78 3.32
N ALA A 75 -7.80 2.50 4.40
CA ALA A 75 -7.24 2.45 5.75
C ALA A 75 -6.24 1.31 5.95
N LEU A 76 -6.34 0.21 5.20
CA LEU A 76 -5.44 -0.95 5.26
C LEU A 76 -4.12 -0.72 4.49
N PHE A 77 -4.17 -0.06 3.34
CA PHE A 77 -2.98 0.12 2.48
C PHE A 77 -2.28 1.46 2.66
N VAL A 78 -2.97 2.51 3.12
CA VAL A 78 -2.38 3.86 3.25
C VAL A 78 -1.93 4.15 4.68
N LYS A 79 -2.70 3.71 5.67
CA LYS A 79 -2.50 4.05 7.09
C LYS A 79 -1.43 3.21 7.81
N PRO A 80 -1.34 1.87 7.64
CA PRO A 80 -0.43 1.03 8.42
C PRO A 80 0.98 1.02 7.83
N THR A 81 1.10 1.05 6.49
CA THR A 81 2.40 1.07 5.80
C THR A 81 3.21 2.29 6.18
N ASN A 82 2.57 3.46 6.35
CA ASN A 82 3.29 4.67 6.74
C ASN A 82 3.94 4.53 8.13
N GLU A 83 3.34 3.81 9.07
CA GLU A 83 3.92 3.61 10.40
C GLU A 83 5.07 2.60 10.38
N ILE A 84 4.91 1.47 9.70
CA ILE A 84 5.97 0.44 9.58
C ILE A 84 7.15 0.99 8.75
N TYR A 85 6.87 1.67 7.64
CA TYR A 85 7.88 2.32 6.80
C TYR A 85 8.60 3.46 7.54
N ALA A 86 7.88 4.30 8.30
CA ALA A 86 8.50 5.33 9.14
C ALA A 86 9.46 4.72 10.18
N ARG A 87 9.08 3.62 10.84
CA ARG A 87 9.99 2.90 11.75
C ARG A 87 11.21 2.37 11.03
N HIS A 88 11.05 1.80 9.84
CA HIS A 88 12.18 1.28 9.06
C HIS A 88 13.13 2.39 8.58
N LEU A 89 12.59 3.53 8.13
CA LEU A 89 13.36 4.73 7.79
C LEU A 89 14.11 5.33 8.99
N LEU A 90 13.46 5.37 10.17
CA LEU A 90 14.09 5.82 11.41
C LEU A 90 15.22 4.88 11.84
N ALA A 91 15.02 3.56 11.73
CA ALA A 91 16.05 2.57 12.07
C ALA A 91 17.26 2.61 11.11
N THR A 92 17.04 2.84 9.82
CA THR A 92 18.11 2.92 8.81
C THR A 92 18.85 4.26 8.84
N SER A 93 18.17 5.38 9.12
CA SER A 93 18.80 6.68 9.31
C SER A 93 19.59 6.79 10.62
N ALA A 94 19.22 6.04 11.66
CA ALA A 94 20.01 5.91 12.90
C ALA A 94 21.30 5.10 12.70
N LYS A 95 21.33 4.17 11.73
CA LYS A 95 22.51 3.31 11.49
C LYS A 95 23.65 4.00 10.73
N ARG A 96 23.36 5.07 9.98
CA ARG A 96 24.40 5.88 9.29
C ARG A 96 25.09 6.92 10.18
N ARG A 97 24.58 7.23 11.37
CA ARG A 97 25.17 8.25 12.27
C ARG A 97 26.14 7.69 13.33
N ASP A 98 26.08 6.40 13.65
CA ASP A 98 26.97 5.80 14.66
C ASP A 98 28.35 5.41 14.08
N ILE A 99 28.39 4.99 12.81
CA ILE A 99 29.65 4.53 12.16
C ILE A 99 30.63 5.69 11.95
N SER A 100 30.16 6.95 11.88
CA SER A 100 31.04 8.12 11.72
C SER A 100 31.54 8.70 13.05
N ARG A 101 31.05 8.24 14.21
CA ARG A 101 31.46 8.76 15.53
C ARG A 101 32.55 7.91 16.21
N LYS A 102 32.73 6.65 15.81
CA LYS A 102 33.76 5.77 16.38
C LYS A 102 35.14 5.87 15.71
N SER A 103 35.28 6.51 14.55
CA SER A 103 36.58 6.66 13.87
C SER A 103 37.38 7.91 14.25
N VAL A 104 36.84 8.79 15.10
CA VAL A 104 37.48 10.06 15.52
C VAL A 104 37.91 10.01 17.01
N GLY A 105 38.04 8.82 17.60
CA GLY A 105 38.40 8.65 19.02
C GLY A 105 39.79 8.08 19.32
N GLU A 106 40.42 7.35 18.38
CA GLU A 106 41.61 6.52 18.69
C GLU A 106 42.94 6.99 18.05
N LYS A 107 43.11 8.30 17.82
CA LYS A 107 44.37 8.85 17.28
C LYS A 107 45.09 9.87 18.19
N GLN A 108 44.84 9.84 19.49
CA GLN A 108 45.53 10.69 20.46
C GLN A 108 45.94 9.88 21.70
N LEU A 109 46.78 8.86 21.52
CA LEU A 109 47.66 8.36 22.60
C LEU A 109 48.73 7.43 22.01
N SER A 110 49.80 8.00 21.46
CA SER A 110 51.15 7.41 21.45
C SER A 110 52.11 8.35 20.73
N SER A 111 52.71 9.27 21.48
CA SER A 111 54.11 9.67 21.27
C SER A 111 54.97 8.73 22.12
N PRO A 112 56.20 8.44 21.68
CA PRO A 112 57.33 9.30 22.07
C PRO A 112 57.87 10.16 20.93
#